data_AF-A0AAW0FXS0-F1
#
_entry.id   AF-A0AAW0FXS0-F1
#
_cell.length_a   1.000
_cell.length_b   1.000
_cell.length_c   1.000
_cell.angle_alpha   90.00
_cell.angle_beta   90.00
_cell.angle_gamma   90.00
#
_symmetry.space_group_name_H-M   'P 1'
#
loop_
_entity.id
_entity.type
_entity.pdbx_description
1 polymer ?
#
loop_
_entity_poly.entity_id
_entity_poly.type
_entity_poly.pdbx_seq_one_letter_code
_entity_poly.pdbx_strand_id
1 'polypeptide(L)'
;MESICNLQRVEDDATLGNTPLWFGEWGLPTQFQATDDFLHQWADAQKLAYSKGKGWIFWNFKVEISDLAGDLARQWSYLEGLKRGYFTKDPSKLNDPNVCDPFRTQPSS
;
A
#
# COMPACT_ATOMS: atom_id res chain seq x y z
N MET A 1 10.76 -10.68 -11.78
CA MET A 1 10.42 -10.60 -10.35
C MET A 1 9.05 -9.95 -10.25
N GLU A 2 8.07 -10.63 -9.68
CA GLU A 2 6.73 -10.06 -9.48
C GLU A 2 6.71 -9.21 -8.21
N SER A 3 6.35 -7.94 -8.34
CA SER A 3 6.23 -6.97 -7.24
C SER A 3 5.25 -5.89 -7.67
N ILE A 4 4.54 -5.28 -6.70
CA ILE A 4 3.65 -4.14 -6.96
C ILE A 4 4.40 -2.98 -7.65
N CYS A 5 5.70 -2.87 -7.39
CA CYS A 5 6.58 -1.86 -7.98
C CYS A 5 6.77 -2.00 -9.49
N ASN A 6 6.45 -3.17 -10.05
CA ASN A 6 6.54 -3.48 -11.49
C ASN A 6 5.17 -3.61 -12.16
N LEU A 7 4.07 -3.40 -11.43
CA LEU A 7 2.74 -3.47 -12.02
C LEU A 7 2.42 -2.20 -12.82
N GLN A 8 1.87 -2.41 -14.00
CA GLN A 8 1.53 -1.37 -14.97
C GLN A 8 0.01 -1.09 -15.02
N ARG A 9 -0.73 -1.55 -14.00
CA ARG A 9 -2.20 -1.54 -13.95
C ARG A 9 -2.82 -0.17 -14.24
N VAL A 10 -2.27 0.90 -13.66
CA VAL A 10 -2.84 2.25 -13.83
C VAL A 10 -2.66 2.74 -15.27
N GLU A 11 -1.48 2.50 -15.81
CA GLU A 11 -1.14 2.86 -17.17
C GLU A 11 -1.93 2.01 -18.18
N ASP A 12 -2.08 0.71 -17.94
CA ASP A 12 -2.90 -0.20 -18.74
C ASP A 12 -4.37 0.24 -18.76
N ASP A 13 -4.97 0.54 -17.60
CA ASP A 13 -6.34 1.06 -17.50
C ASP A 13 -6.49 2.39 -18.27
N ALA A 14 -5.48 3.27 -18.20
CA ALA A 14 -5.48 4.53 -18.95
C ALA A 14 -5.45 4.31 -20.47
N THR A 15 -4.75 3.29 -20.99
CA THR A 15 -4.74 2.99 -22.43
C THR A 15 -6.13 2.59 -22.96
N LEU A 16 -7.00 2.07 -22.09
CA LEU A 16 -8.37 1.69 -22.42
C LEU A 16 -9.38 2.83 -22.18
N GLY A 17 -8.92 4.00 -21.75
CA GLY A 17 -9.78 5.14 -21.41
C GLY A 17 -10.45 5.05 -20.03
N ASN A 18 -10.03 4.12 -19.16
CA ASN A 18 -10.55 3.95 -17.81
C ASN A 18 -9.89 4.91 -16.81
N THR A 19 -10.06 6.22 -17.04
CA THR A 19 -9.44 7.29 -16.26
C THR A 19 -10.45 8.40 -15.97
N PRO A 20 -10.43 9.03 -14.76
CA PRO A 20 -9.49 8.83 -13.66
C PRO A 20 -9.73 7.55 -12.84
N LEU A 21 -8.68 6.77 -12.62
CA LEU A 21 -8.71 5.60 -11.72
C LEU A 21 -8.49 6.01 -10.26
N TRP A 22 -9.36 5.50 -9.37
CA TRP A 22 -9.22 5.57 -7.93
C TRP A 22 -9.18 4.16 -7.34
N PHE A 23 -8.27 3.93 -6.39
CA PHE A 23 -8.25 2.68 -5.62
C PHE A 23 -9.18 2.82 -4.42
N GLY A 24 -10.45 2.43 -4.59
CA GLY A 24 -11.51 2.65 -3.61
C GLY A 24 -11.35 1.85 -2.31
N GLU A 25 -10.67 0.70 -2.36
CA GLU A 25 -10.37 -0.13 -1.19
C GLU A 25 -9.02 -0.84 -1.37
N TRP A 26 -8.22 -0.85 -0.31
CA TRP A 26 -7.00 -1.64 -0.17
C TRP A 26 -6.63 -1.75 1.32
N GLY A 27 -5.78 -2.71 1.68
CA GLY A 27 -5.33 -2.91 3.06
C GLY A 27 -3.86 -3.34 3.12
N LEU A 28 -3.39 -3.71 4.31
CA LEU A 28 -2.08 -4.36 4.47
C LEU A 28 -2.10 -5.91 4.59
N PRO A 29 -3.22 -6.65 4.43
CA PRO A 29 -3.23 -8.09 4.68
C PRO A 29 -2.35 -8.84 3.69
N THR A 30 -1.57 -9.79 4.19
CA THR A 30 -0.77 -10.72 3.38
C THR A 30 -1.22 -12.17 3.60
N GLN A 31 -0.94 -13.04 2.63
CA GLN A 31 -1.17 -14.50 2.77
C GLN A 31 -0.03 -15.22 3.50
N PHE A 32 0.82 -14.47 4.20
CA PHE A 32 1.93 -14.94 5.03
C PHE A 32 2.05 -14.07 6.27
N GLN A 33 2.83 -14.51 7.27
CA GLN A 33 3.08 -13.75 8.48
C GLN A 33 4.05 -12.60 8.20
N ALA A 34 3.52 -11.42 7.86
CA ALA A 34 4.33 -10.23 7.63
C ALA A 34 4.96 -9.70 8.93
N THR A 35 6.20 -9.24 8.87
CA THR A 35 6.86 -8.47 9.94
C THR A 35 6.45 -6.99 9.88
N ASP A 36 6.68 -6.24 10.95
CA ASP A 36 6.37 -4.80 11.00
C ASP A 36 7.23 -4.02 9.99
N ASP A 37 8.50 -4.38 9.82
CA ASP A 37 9.39 -3.81 8.79
C ASP A 37 8.88 -4.06 7.37
N PHE A 38 8.32 -5.26 7.12
CA PHE A 38 7.69 -5.56 5.84
C PHE A 38 6.45 -4.68 5.65
N LEU A 39 5.56 -4.59 6.64
CA LEU A 39 4.33 -3.79 6.53
C LEU A 39 4.62 -2.30 6.34
N HIS A 40 5.68 -1.79 6.95
CA HIS A 40 6.15 -0.42 6.75
C HIS A 40 6.52 -0.14 5.30
N GLN A 41 7.33 -1.02 4.68
CA GLN A 41 7.70 -0.90 3.26
C GLN A 41 6.50 -1.17 2.34
N TRP A 42 5.68 -2.16 2.68
CA TRP A 42 4.52 -2.57 1.90
C TRP A 42 3.46 -1.46 1.80
N ALA A 43 3.25 -0.71 2.89
CA ALA A 43 2.38 0.45 2.92
C ALA A 43 2.81 1.51 1.90
N ASP A 44 4.10 1.86 1.87
CA ASP A 44 4.60 2.86 0.93
C ASP A 44 4.64 2.36 -0.51
N ALA A 45 4.99 1.09 -0.75
CA ALA A 45 4.96 0.51 -2.09
C ALA A 45 3.55 0.52 -2.69
N GLN A 46 2.53 0.17 -1.90
CA GLN A 46 1.11 0.27 -2.29
C GLN A 46 0.70 1.72 -2.55
N LYS A 47 0.99 2.65 -1.62
CA LYS A 47 0.69 4.07 -1.81
C LYS A 47 1.34 4.65 -3.05
N LEU A 48 2.61 4.33 -3.30
CA LEU A 48 3.35 4.78 -4.48
C LEU A 48 2.69 4.27 -5.77
N ALA A 49 2.33 2.99 -5.83
CA ALA A 49 1.66 2.41 -6.98
C ALA A 49 0.26 3.02 -7.20
N TYR A 50 -0.55 3.12 -6.15
CA TYR A 50 -1.92 3.63 -6.24
C TYR A 50 -2.00 5.13 -6.49
N SER A 51 -0.98 5.89 -6.06
CA SER A 51 -0.86 7.33 -6.33
C SER A 51 -0.47 7.66 -7.77
N LYS A 52 -0.12 6.65 -8.61
CA LYS A 52 -0.05 6.84 -10.07
C LYS A 52 -1.44 7.14 -10.67
N GLY A 53 -2.51 6.69 -10.01
CA GLY A 53 -3.89 7.03 -10.35
C GLY A 53 -4.25 8.44 -9.87
N LYS A 54 -5.51 8.67 -9.50
CA LYS A 54 -5.93 9.92 -8.84
C LYS A 54 -5.92 9.87 -7.33
N GLY A 55 -5.79 8.67 -6.75
CA GLY A 55 -5.70 8.50 -5.32
C GLY A 55 -6.23 7.14 -4.88
N TRP A 56 -6.36 7.00 -3.56
CA TRP A 56 -6.72 5.77 -2.91
C TRP A 56 -7.47 6.05 -1.61
N ILE A 57 -8.24 5.07 -1.17
CA ILE A 57 -8.95 5.08 0.11
C ILE A 57 -8.60 3.76 0.82
N PHE A 58 -7.96 3.86 1.99
CA PHE A 58 -7.57 2.68 2.76
C PHE A 58 -8.81 2.07 3.43
N TRP A 59 -9.00 0.77 3.23
CA TRP A 59 -9.99 -0.03 3.93
C TRP A 59 -9.35 -0.66 5.18
N ASN A 60 -9.65 -0.20 6.39
CA ASN A 60 -10.63 0.82 6.76
C ASN A 60 -10.05 1.83 7.76
N PHE A 61 -10.87 2.81 8.15
CA PHE A 61 -10.46 3.83 9.12
C PHE A 61 -10.06 3.20 10.47
N LYS A 62 -10.90 2.30 11.01
CA LYS A 62 -10.65 1.59 12.27
C LYS A 62 -11.35 0.24 12.32
N VAL A 63 -10.73 -0.69 13.03
CA VAL A 63 -11.38 -1.90 13.55
C VAL A 63 -11.31 -1.91 15.08
N GLU A 64 -12.03 -2.84 15.69
CA GLU A 64 -11.94 -3.12 17.13
C GLU A 64 -10.54 -3.64 17.49
N ILE A 65 -10.05 -3.26 18.68
CA ILE A 65 -8.85 -3.82 19.30
C ILE A 65 -9.29 -4.48 20.60
N SER A 66 -9.39 -5.81 20.58
CA SER A 66 -9.79 -6.64 21.71
C SER A 66 -9.17 -8.02 21.58
N ASP A 67 -9.17 -8.79 22.67
CA ASP A 67 -8.63 -10.16 22.66
C ASP A 67 -9.32 -11.04 21.61
N LEU A 68 -10.63 -10.83 21.37
CA LEU A 68 -11.39 -11.57 20.36
C LEU A 68 -11.00 -11.20 18.93
N ALA A 69 -10.72 -9.92 18.67
CA ALA A 69 -10.29 -9.44 17.36
C ALA A 69 -8.83 -9.79 17.05
N GLY A 70 -8.05 -10.16 18.07
CA GLY A 70 -6.63 -10.49 17.95
C GLY A 70 -5.84 -9.36 17.30
N ASP A 71 -4.94 -9.70 16.38
CA ASP A 71 -4.05 -8.74 15.71
C ASP A 71 -4.61 -8.21 14.38
N LEU A 72 -5.95 -8.25 14.20
CA LEU A 72 -6.60 -7.78 12.97
C LEU A 72 -6.27 -6.30 12.68
N ALA A 73 -6.25 -5.47 13.73
CA ALA A 73 -6.03 -4.04 13.61
C ALA A 73 -4.69 -3.68 12.97
N ARG A 74 -3.66 -4.51 13.17
CA ARG A 74 -2.32 -4.29 12.61
C ARG A 74 -2.31 -4.17 11.10
N GLN A 75 -3.23 -4.84 10.39
CA GLN A 75 -3.26 -4.84 8.92
C GLN A 75 -4.53 -4.22 8.32
N TRP A 76 -5.60 -4.06 9.13
CA TRP A 76 -6.90 -3.57 8.65
C TRP A 76 -7.33 -2.22 9.23
N SER A 77 -6.65 -1.68 10.25
CA SER A 77 -6.94 -0.34 10.78
C SER A 77 -5.91 0.68 10.31
N TYR A 78 -6.38 1.72 9.61
CA TYR A 78 -5.56 2.86 9.23
C TYR A 78 -4.94 3.56 10.45
N LEU A 79 -5.74 3.80 11.50
CA LEU A 79 -5.27 4.44 12.73
C LEU A 79 -4.18 3.62 13.45
N GLU A 80 -4.30 2.30 13.46
CA GLU A 80 -3.25 1.44 14.04
C GLU A 80 -1.98 1.48 13.17
N GLY A 81 -2.11 1.48 11.84
CA GLY A 81 -0.98 1.67 10.93
C GLY A 81 -0.26 3.02 11.12
N LEU A 82 -1.00 4.11 11.40
CA LEU A 82 -0.42 5.40 11.78
C LEU A 82 0.34 5.32 13.10
N LYS A 83 -0.24 4.68 14.13
CA LYS A 83 0.38 4.54 15.45
C LYS A 83 1.67 3.71 15.39
N ARG A 84 1.70 2.68 14.55
CA ARG A 84 2.87 1.81 14.32
C ARG A 84 3.90 2.39 13.36
N GLY A 85 3.59 3.52 12.74
CA GLY A 85 4.49 4.18 11.79
C GLY A 85 4.53 3.54 10.41
N TYR A 86 3.59 2.65 10.06
CA TYR A 86 3.46 2.17 8.68
C TYR A 86 3.00 3.31 7.75
N PHE A 87 2.18 4.21 8.28
CA PHE A 87 1.70 5.39 7.57
C PHE A 87 2.25 6.68 8.18
N THR A 88 2.46 7.67 7.31
CA THR A 88 2.75 9.06 7.66
C THR A 88 1.48 9.80 8.08
N LYS A 89 1.59 10.78 8.98
CA LYS A 89 0.46 11.65 9.38
C LYS A 89 -0.16 12.42 8.21
N ASP A 90 0.69 12.87 7.28
CA ASP A 90 0.24 13.38 5.98
C ASP A 90 0.16 12.19 5.01
N PRO A 91 -1.05 11.76 4.58
CA PRO A 91 -1.22 10.59 3.74
C PRO A 91 -0.60 10.76 2.34
N SER A 92 -0.33 12.00 1.90
CA SER A 92 0.34 12.28 0.61
C SER A 92 1.84 11.99 0.63
N LYS A 93 2.44 11.85 1.82
CA LYS A 93 3.87 11.55 1.98
C LYS A 93 4.10 10.06 2.09
N LEU A 94 5.31 9.62 1.73
CA LEU A 94 5.81 8.27 1.98
C LEU A 94 6.85 8.35 3.11
N ASN A 95 7.05 7.28 3.86
CA ASN A 95 8.21 7.16 4.73
C ASN A 95 9.48 6.98 3.89
N ASP A 96 9.41 6.15 2.85
CA ASP A 96 10.49 5.96 1.87
C ASP A 96 9.98 6.13 0.42
N PRO A 97 10.29 7.26 -0.25
CA PRO A 97 9.97 7.48 -1.66
C PRO A 97 10.67 6.51 -2.63
N ASN A 98 11.74 5.85 -2.20
CA ASN A 98 12.58 4.96 -3.01
C ASN A 98 12.34 3.48 -2.69
N VAL A 99 11.29 3.14 -1.93
CA VAL A 99 10.97 1.76 -1.49
C VAL A 99 10.89 0.75 -2.64
N CYS A 100 10.59 1.22 -3.85
CA CYS A 100 10.49 0.37 -5.05
C CYS A 100 11.80 0.20 -5.82
N ASP A 101 12.84 0.98 -5.56
CA ASP A 101 14.09 0.93 -6.33
C ASP A 101 14.77 -0.46 -6.33
N PRO A 102 14.82 -1.21 -5.20
CA PRO A 102 15.39 -2.56 -5.20
C PRO A 102 14.60 -3.58 -6.03
N PHE A 103 13.34 -3.29 -6.36
CA PHE A 103 12.41 -4.22 -6.99
C PHE A 103 12.15 -3.91 -8.46
N ARG A 104 12.55 -2.72 -8.94
CA ARG A 104 12.45 -2.35 -10.35
C ARG A 104 13.43 -3.20 -11.15
N THR A 105 12.91 -3.91 -12.16
CA THR A 105 13.79 -4.57 -13.13
C THR A 105 14.57 -3.50 -13.89
N GLN A 106 15.90 -3.45 -13.71
CA GLN A 106 16.78 -2.76 -14.65
C GLN A 106 16.48 -3.31 -16.05
N PRO A 107 16.34 -2.47 -17.09
CA PRO A 107 16.34 -2.99 -18.45
C PRO A 107 17.66 -3.74 -18.64
N SER A 108 17.60 -5.00 -19.06
CA SER A 108 18.78 -5.67 -19.59
C SER A 108 19.32 -4.78 -20.73
N SER A 109 20.56 -4.32 -20.57
CA SER A 109 21.30 -3.58 -21.60
C SER A 109 21.43 -4.39 -22.88
#